data_AF-A0A3G6TBW3-F1
#
_entry.id   AF-A0A3G6TBW3-F1
#
_cell.length_a   1.000
_cell.length_b   1.000
_cell.length_c   1.000
_cell.angle_alpha   90.00
_cell.angle_beta   90.00
_cell.angle_gamma   90.00
#
_symmetry.space_group_name_H-M   'P 1'
#
loop_
_entity.id
_entity.type
_entity.pdbx_description
1 polymer ?
#
loop_
_entity_poly.entity_id
_entity_poly.type
_entity_poly.pdbx_seq_one_letter_code
_entity_poly.pdbx_strand_id
1 'polypeptide(L)'
;METKMLLKDESLWNRIQGFSLDASDADFPFSKKLAKEENWSLEFTRKAIEEYKKFVYLCCILPKGASPSEIVDKVWHLHLIYTQNYWEEFCPKILKRPLHHHPSKGGFNEKLKHQNWFTDTLKSYQDIFQAEAPRDIWLNRNTIDKTKNKLRIGKFIPFLMLILLLTSCLGEVITTIGSIFFSFVGILVFGGVIASIKKFKDKNDGNSDSSCGGSSCSGGGGCGGGCGGCGGCGG
;
A
#
# COMPACT_ATOMS: atom_id res chain seq x y z
N MET A 1 -31.96 -2.41 -29.30
CA MET A 1 -32.62 -3.24 -28.27
C MET A 1 -32.62 -2.43 -27.00
N GLU A 2 -33.78 -1.99 -26.51
CA GLU A 2 -33.90 -1.32 -25.22
C GLU A 2 -33.76 -2.39 -24.12
N THR A 3 -32.67 -2.32 -23.36
CA THR A 3 -32.48 -3.15 -22.18
C THR A 3 -33.41 -2.64 -21.09
N LYS A 4 -34.53 -3.34 -20.85
CA LYS A 4 -35.49 -2.98 -19.80
C LYS A 4 -34.90 -3.34 -18.44
N MET A 5 -34.46 -2.34 -17.68
CA MET A 5 -33.95 -2.51 -16.32
C MET A 5 -35.05 -3.05 -15.39
N LEU A 6 -34.70 -3.97 -14.47
CA LEU A 6 -35.60 -4.47 -13.42
C LEU A 6 -35.41 -3.65 -12.14
N LEU A 7 -35.78 -2.38 -12.20
CA LEU A 7 -35.66 -1.48 -11.06
C LEU A 7 -36.67 -1.86 -9.97
N LYS A 8 -36.17 -2.29 -8.81
CA LYS A 8 -36.99 -2.55 -7.62
C LYS A 8 -37.67 -1.29 -7.07
N ASP A 9 -37.05 -0.12 -7.23
CA ASP A 9 -37.57 1.19 -6.83
C ASP A 9 -37.26 2.23 -7.91
N GLU A 10 -38.19 2.41 -8.85
CA GLU A 10 -38.06 3.38 -9.95
C GLU A 10 -38.04 4.83 -9.45
N SER A 11 -38.77 5.14 -8.37
CA SER A 11 -38.84 6.49 -7.80
C SER A 11 -37.48 6.91 -7.22
N LEU A 12 -36.82 6.02 -6.49
CA LEU A 12 -35.45 6.23 -6.03
C LEU A 12 -34.48 6.38 -7.21
N TRP A 13 -34.57 5.50 -8.20
CA TRP A 13 -33.68 5.58 -9.37
C TRP A 13 -33.82 6.92 -10.11
N ASN A 14 -35.04 7.37 -10.37
CA ASN A 14 -35.30 8.64 -11.04
C ASN A 14 -34.74 9.83 -10.27
N ARG A 15 -34.85 9.83 -8.93
CA ARG A 15 -34.25 10.88 -8.09
C ARG A 15 -32.73 10.88 -8.15
N ILE A 16 -32.09 9.70 -8.08
CA ILE A 16 -30.63 9.56 -8.19
C ILE A 16 -30.14 10.00 -9.57
N GLN A 17 -30.83 9.57 -10.63
CA GLN A 17 -30.48 9.92 -12.01
C GLN A 17 -30.61 11.42 -12.27
N GLY A 18 -31.70 12.04 -11.81
CA GLY A 18 -31.95 13.47 -11.96
C GLY A 18 -31.04 14.37 -11.11
N PHE A 19 -30.30 13.83 -10.14
CA PHE A 19 -29.38 14.60 -9.33
C PHE A 19 -28.10 14.95 -10.12
N SER A 20 -27.76 16.24 -10.17
CA SER A 20 -26.48 16.73 -10.69
C SER A 20 -25.48 16.89 -9.55
N LEU A 21 -24.30 16.30 -9.71
CA LEU A 21 -23.15 16.56 -8.84
C LEU A 21 -22.46 17.89 -9.17
N ASP A 22 -22.67 18.38 -10.40
CA ASP A 22 -22.14 19.65 -10.86
C ASP A 22 -23.08 20.78 -10.45
N ALA A 23 -22.57 21.73 -9.66
CA ALA A 23 -23.24 22.99 -9.36
C ALA A 23 -23.19 23.91 -10.60
N SER A 24 -24.34 24.47 -11.00
CA SER A 24 -24.46 25.26 -12.23
C SER A 24 -23.71 26.60 -12.21
N ASP A 25 -23.45 27.12 -11.01
CA ASP A 25 -22.77 28.37 -10.74
C ASP A 25 -21.25 28.20 -10.49
N ALA A 26 -20.73 26.96 -10.54
CA ALA A 26 -19.32 26.69 -10.30
C ALA A 26 -18.50 26.77 -11.59
N ASP A 27 -17.48 27.63 -11.61
CA ASP A 27 -16.48 27.69 -12.69
C ASP A 27 -15.73 26.36 -12.86
N PHE A 28 -15.50 25.67 -11.74
CA PHE A 28 -14.82 24.39 -11.64
C PHE A 28 -15.68 23.35 -10.91
N PRO A 29 -16.65 22.73 -11.60
CA PRO A 29 -17.62 21.83 -10.99
C PRO A 29 -17.01 20.46 -10.66
N PHE A 30 -17.79 19.63 -9.94
CA PHE A 30 -17.39 18.32 -9.44
C PHE A 30 -16.73 17.45 -10.51
N SER A 31 -17.34 17.32 -11.69
CA SER A 31 -16.86 16.49 -12.79
C SER A 31 -15.51 16.96 -13.34
N LYS A 32 -15.27 18.28 -13.45
CA LYS A 32 -13.96 18.82 -13.86
C LYS A 32 -12.90 18.57 -12.80
N LYS A 33 -13.24 18.70 -11.52
CA LYS A 33 -12.33 18.39 -10.42
C LYS A 33 -11.94 16.92 -10.42
N LEU A 34 -12.92 16.03 -10.50
CA LEU A 34 -12.71 14.59 -10.58
C LEU A 34 -11.80 14.21 -11.75
N ALA A 35 -12.10 14.74 -12.95
CA ALA A 35 -11.29 14.49 -14.14
C ALA A 35 -9.83 14.94 -13.95
N LYS A 36 -9.61 16.09 -13.32
CA LYS A 36 -8.27 16.63 -13.06
C LYS A 36 -7.50 15.83 -12.01
N GLU A 37 -8.13 15.47 -10.90
CA GLU A 37 -7.48 14.76 -9.79
C GLU A 37 -7.09 13.32 -10.18
N GLU A 38 -7.96 12.65 -10.94
CA GLU A 38 -7.75 11.26 -11.36
C GLU A 38 -7.07 11.15 -12.74
N ASN A 39 -6.80 12.28 -13.40
CA ASN A 39 -6.26 12.34 -14.76
C ASN A 39 -7.11 11.53 -15.76
N TRP A 40 -8.43 11.71 -15.69
CA TRP A 40 -9.42 11.07 -16.56
C TRP A 40 -9.85 12.01 -17.69
N SER A 41 -10.24 11.42 -18.84
CA SER A 41 -10.95 12.18 -19.87
C SER A 41 -12.35 12.56 -19.36
N LEU A 42 -12.91 13.66 -19.87
CA LEU A 42 -14.28 14.07 -19.51
C LEU A 42 -15.30 12.97 -19.81
N GLU A 43 -15.12 12.24 -20.92
CA GLU A 43 -15.99 11.12 -21.29
C GLU A 43 -15.92 9.99 -20.26
N PHE A 44 -14.71 9.61 -19.84
CA PHE A 44 -14.53 8.56 -18.84
C PHE A 44 -15.09 8.97 -17.48
N THR A 45 -14.84 10.22 -17.07
CA THR A 45 -15.41 10.78 -15.84
C THR A 45 -16.94 10.73 -15.83
N ARG A 46 -17.59 11.07 -16.95
CA ARG A 46 -19.04 10.97 -17.07
C ARG A 46 -19.53 9.53 -16.90
N LYS A 47 -18.85 8.57 -17.52
CA LYS A 47 -19.18 7.13 -17.35
C LYS A 47 -18.99 6.69 -15.90
N ALA A 48 -17.89 7.09 -15.25
CA ALA A 48 -17.64 6.77 -13.84
C ALA A 48 -18.71 7.35 -12.90
N ILE A 49 -19.19 8.57 -13.17
CA ILE A 49 -20.29 9.19 -12.42
C ILE A 49 -21.61 8.41 -12.60
N GLU A 50 -21.92 7.95 -13.81
CA GLU A 50 -23.10 7.11 -14.04
C GLU A 50 -23.03 5.78 -13.29
N GLU A 51 -21.87 5.13 -13.28
CA GLU A 51 -21.66 3.90 -12.52
C GLU A 51 -21.69 4.13 -11.00
N TYR A 52 -21.24 5.31 -10.54
CA TYR A 52 -21.43 5.73 -9.14
C TYR A 52 -22.91 5.86 -8.76
N LYS A 53 -23.75 6.45 -9.61
CA LYS A 53 -25.20 6.51 -9.39
C LYS A 53 -25.83 5.12 -9.29
N LYS A 54 -25.42 4.19 -10.15
CA LYS A 54 -25.86 2.77 -10.09
C LYS A 54 -25.43 2.10 -8.79
N PHE A 55 -24.18 2.30 -8.38
CA PHE A 55 -23.66 1.81 -7.11
C PHE A 55 -24.47 2.33 -5.91
N VAL A 56 -24.75 3.63 -5.85
CA VAL A 56 -25.57 4.21 -4.78
C VAL A 56 -26.98 3.61 -4.76
N TYR A 57 -27.58 3.38 -5.93
CA TYR A 57 -28.87 2.70 -6.03
C TYR A 57 -28.80 1.28 -5.45
N LEU A 58 -27.75 0.50 -5.79
CA LEU A 58 -27.52 -0.84 -5.23
C LEU A 58 -27.36 -0.80 -3.70
N CYS A 59 -26.59 0.15 -3.15
CA CYS A 59 -26.50 0.38 -1.70
C CYS A 59 -27.87 0.63 -1.06
N CYS A 60 -28.85 1.08 -1.85
CA CYS A 60 -30.19 1.38 -1.36
C CYS A 60 -31.17 0.25 -1.37
N ILE A 61 -31.12 -0.61 -2.36
CA ILE A 61 -32.10 -1.68 -2.52
C ILE A 61 -31.60 -3.04 -2.02
N LEU A 62 -30.29 -3.18 -1.78
CA LEU A 62 -29.70 -4.41 -1.27
C LEU A 62 -29.65 -4.40 0.27
N PRO A 63 -30.08 -5.48 0.95
CA PRO A 63 -30.14 -5.53 2.41
C PRO A 63 -28.76 -5.45 3.08
N LYS A 64 -27.71 -5.92 2.39
CA LYS A 64 -26.32 -5.87 2.84
C LYS A 64 -25.55 -4.68 2.25
N GLY A 65 -26.21 -3.80 1.50
CA GLY A 65 -25.54 -2.79 0.67
C GLY A 65 -24.73 -3.40 -0.48
N ALA A 66 -23.82 -2.61 -1.02
CA ALA A 66 -22.97 -2.97 -2.16
C ALA A 66 -21.52 -2.53 -1.89
N SER A 67 -20.58 -3.14 -2.60
CA SER A 67 -19.15 -2.78 -2.58
C SER A 67 -18.77 -2.14 -3.93
N PRO A 68 -18.18 -0.94 -3.95
CA PRO A 68 -17.81 -0.27 -5.20
C PRO A 68 -16.57 -0.92 -5.83
N SER A 69 -16.33 -0.62 -7.12
CA SER A 69 -15.00 -0.79 -7.72
C SER A 69 -14.08 0.35 -7.32
N GLU A 70 -12.77 0.23 -7.54
CA GLU A 70 -11.80 1.30 -7.25
C GLU A 70 -12.18 2.64 -7.90
N ILE A 71 -12.63 2.60 -9.16
CA ILE A 71 -13.01 3.80 -9.91
C ILE A 71 -14.29 4.42 -9.33
N VAL A 72 -15.30 3.61 -9.02
CA VAL A 72 -16.55 4.10 -8.41
C VAL A 72 -16.29 4.65 -7.00
N ASP A 73 -15.40 4.03 -6.23
CA ASP A 73 -15.03 4.44 -4.88
C ASP A 73 -14.36 5.82 -4.90
N LYS A 74 -13.50 6.12 -5.89
CA LYS A 74 -12.91 7.46 -6.10
C LYS A 74 -13.97 8.54 -6.31
N VAL A 75 -15.01 8.26 -7.11
CA VAL A 75 -16.14 9.19 -7.28
C VAL A 75 -16.87 9.39 -5.95
N TRP A 76 -17.11 8.31 -5.21
CA TRP A 76 -17.82 8.38 -3.93
C TRP A 76 -17.02 9.15 -2.87
N HIS A 77 -15.72 8.91 -2.76
CA HIS A 77 -14.82 9.65 -1.85
C HIS A 77 -14.80 11.14 -2.16
N LEU A 78 -14.73 11.52 -3.44
CA LEU A 78 -14.83 12.91 -3.80
C LEU A 78 -16.19 13.50 -3.41
N HIS A 79 -17.30 12.77 -3.61
CA HIS A 79 -18.61 13.27 -3.23
C HIS A 79 -18.76 13.44 -1.72
N LEU A 80 -18.20 12.52 -0.91
CA LEU A 80 -18.21 12.61 0.56
C LEU A 80 -17.57 13.91 1.09
N ILE A 81 -16.55 14.45 0.40
CA ILE A 81 -15.91 15.70 0.81
C ILE A 81 -16.66 16.96 0.37
N TYR A 82 -17.63 16.85 -0.54
CA TYR A 82 -18.60 17.92 -0.83
C TYR A 82 -19.71 17.88 0.22
N THR A 83 -19.34 18.15 1.47
CA THR A 83 -20.14 17.78 2.66
C THR A 83 -21.57 18.32 2.63
N GLN A 84 -21.79 19.57 2.21
CA GLN A 84 -23.15 20.12 2.07
C GLN A 84 -23.93 19.40 0.96
N ASN A 85 -23.35 19.25 -0.23
CA ASN A 85 -23.98 18.55 -1.34
C ASN A 85 -24.30 17.09 -0.97
N TYR A 86 -23.43 16.40 -0.24
CA TYR A 86 -23.64 15.01 0.16
C TYR A 86 -24.64 14.88 1.33
N TRP A 87 -24.38 15.56 2.45
CA TRP A 87 -25.10 15.35 3.71
C TRP A 87 -26.38 16.16 3.84
N GLU A 88 -26.48 17.31 3.18
CA GLU A 88 -27.64 18.22 3.29
C GLU A 88 -28.56 18.12 2.07
N GLU A 89 -28.01 17.83 0.88
CA GLU A 89 -28.79 17.70 -0.36
C GLU A 89 -29.02 16.23 -0.73
N PHE A 90 -27.96 15.48 -1.03
CA PHE A 90 -28.04 14.15 -1.62
C PHE A 90 -28.66 13.12 -0.68
N CYS A 91 -28.11 12.90 0.51
CA CYS A 91 -28.62 11.90 1.44
C CYS A 91 -30.08 12.17 1.89
N PRO A 92 -30.43 13.33 2.44
CA PRO A 92 -31.78 13.55 2.97
C PRO A 92 -32.84 13.83 1.89
N LYS A 93 -32.51 14.56 0.81
CA LYS A 93 -33.50 14.95 -0.21
C LYS A 93 -33.61 13.91 -1.33
N ILE A 94 -32.47 13.38 -1.78
CA ILE A 94 -32.42 12.42 -2.91
C ILE A 94 -32.55 10.98 -2.42
N LEU A 95 -31.75 10.55 -1.43
CA LEU A 95 -31.82 9.18 -0.92
C LEU A 95 -32.93 8.98 0.13
N LYS A 96 -33.33 10.05 0.82
CA LYS A 96 -34.22 10.03 2.00
C LYS A 96 -33.71 9.13 3.14
N ARG A 97 -32.40 8.92 3.20
CA ARG A 97 -31.71 8.12 4.22
C ARG A 97 -30.21 8.41 4.21
N PRO A 98 -29.52 8.26 5.35
CA PRO A 98 -28.07 8.39 5.38
C PRO A 98 -27.39 7.24 4.62
N LEU A 99 -26.28 7.56 3.95
CA LEU A 99 -25.39 6.57 3.35
C LEU A 99 -23.97 6.82 3.90
N HIS A 100 -23.56 6.04 4.89
CA HIS A 100 -22.26 6.20 5.53
C HIS A 100 -21.19 5.35 4.84
N HIS A 101 -20.01 5.95 4.65
CA HIS A 101 -18.81 5.23 4.26
C HIS A 101 -18.13 4.60 5.47
N HIS A 102 -17.75 3.32 5.37
CA HIS A 102 -17.11 2.57 6.45
C HIS A 102 -15.73 2.10 5.98
N PRO A 103 -14.63 2.66 6.54
CA PRO A 103 -13.28 2.21 6.20
C PRO A 103 -13.05 0.74 6.54
N SER A 104 -12.26 0.05 5.71
CA SER A 104 -11.82 -1.31 6.04
C SER A 104 -10.81 -1.29 7.18
N LYS A 105 -10.86 -2.30 8.04
CA LYS A 105 -9.84 -2.54 9.09
C LYS A 105 -8.52 -3.09 8.52
N GLY A 106 -8.49 -3.45 7.24
CA GLY A 106 -7.33 -4.05 6.59
C GLY A 106 -7.09 -5.51 6.99
N GLY A 107 -6.06 -6.12 6.39
CA GLY A 107 -5.69 -7.51 6.61
C GLY A 107 -6.33 -8.51 5.63
N PHE A 108 -5.87 -9.76 5.71
CA PHE A 108 -6.24 -10.81 4.75
C PHE A 108 -7.73 -11.16 4.79
N ASN A 109 -8.30 -11.31 5.98
CA ASN A 109 -9.72 -11.66 6.15
C ASN A 109 -10.66 -10.56 5.62
N GLU A 110 -10.35 -9.29 5.88
CA GLU A 110 -11.10 -8.16 5.34
C GLU A 110 -11.00 -8.10 3.81
N LYS A 111 -9.82 -8.40 3.25
CA LYS A 111 -9.64 -8.47 1.80
C LYS A 111 -10.51 -9.56 1.16
N LEU A 112 -10.53 -10.77 1.74
CA LEU A 112 -11.40 -11.86 1.27
C LEU A 112 -12.88 -11.50 1.36
N LYS A 113 -13.30 -10.93 2.50
CA LYS A 113 -14.67 -10.45 2.70
C LYS A 113 -15.05 -9.40 1.64
N HIS A 114 -14.18 -8.43 1.39
CA HIS A 114 -14.41 -7.40 0.36
C HIS A 114 -14.51 -8.03 -1.03
N GLN A 115 -13.65 -8.99 -1.38
CA GLN A 115 -13.71 -9.66 -2.68
C GLN A 115 -15.04 -10.42 -2.89
N ASN A 116 -15.52 -11.11 -1.87
CA ASN A 116 -16.81 -11.80 -1.92
C ASN A 116 -17.96 -10.79 -2.07
N TRP A 117 -17.96 -9.72 -1.27
CA TRP A 117 -18.99 -8.68 -1.34
C TRP A 117 -19.00 -7.93 -2.68
N PHE A 118 -17.82 -7.69 -3.25
CA PHE A 118 -17.68 -7.12 -4.59
C PHE A 118 -18.25 -8.07 -5.67
N THR A 119 -17.99 -9.37 -5.54
CA THR A 119 -18.57 -10.38 -6.45
C THR A 119 -20.10 -10.41 -6.36
N ASP A 120 -20.65 -10.36 -5.15
CA ASP A 120 -22.10 -10.27 -4.91
C ASP A 120 -22.70 -8.98 -5.50
N THR A 121 -21.94 -7.88 -5.46
CA THR A 121 -22.33 -6.59 -6.04
C THR A 121 -22.43 -6.69 -7.56
N LEU A 122 -21.44 -7.27 -8.24
CA LEU A 122 -21.47 -7.45 -9.69
C LEU A 122 -22.63 -8.35 -10.15
N LYS A 123 -22.92 -9.42 -9.39
CA LYS A 123 -24.08 -10.27 -9.66
C LYS A 123 -25.39 -9.47 -9.53
N SER A 124 -25.54 -8.74 -8.43
CA SER A 124 -26.72 -7.90 -8.20
C SER A 124 -26.86 -6.81 -9.27
N TYR A 125 -25.74 -6.21 -9.70
CA TYR A 125 -25.71 -5.24 -10.79
C TYR A 125 -26.31 -5.84 -12.06
N GLN A 126 -25.85 -7.03 -12.47
CA GLN A 126 -26.34 -7.70 -13.67
C GLN A 126 -27.84 -8.02 -13.56
N ASP A 127 -28.28 -8.55 -12.41
CA ASP A 127 -29.67 -8.91 -12.17
C ASP A 127 -30.62 -7.69 -12.20
N ILE A 128 -30.15 -6.53 -11.72
CA ILE A 128 -30.99 -5.33 -11.60
C ILE A 128 -30.97 -4.50 -12.88
N PHE A 129 -29.79 -4.27 -13.45
CA PHE A 129 -29.63 -3.43 -14.63
C PHE A 129 -29.79 -4.20 -15.94
N GLN A 130 -29.90 -5.53 -15.88
CA GLN A 130 -30.01 -6.42 -17.05
C GLN A 130 -28.88 -6.20 -18.07
N ALA A 131 -27.70 -5.82 -17.57
CA ALA A 131 -26.53 -5.47 -18.36
C ALA A 131 -25.25 -5.86 -17.62
N GLU A 132 -24.21 -6.20 -18.37
CA GLU A 132 -22.87 -6.36 -17.79
C GLU A 132 -22.33 -5.01 -17.31
N ALA A 133 -21.66 -5.02 -16.15
CA ALA A 133 -20.98 -3.86 -15.63
C ALA A 133 -19.79 -3.50 -16.56
N PRO A 134 -19.61 -2.22 -16.96
CA PRO A 134 -18.51 -1.82 -17.84
C PRO A 134 -17.16 -2.24 -17.27
N ARG A 135 -16.40 -3.03 -18.04
CA ARG A 135 -15.18 -3.69 -17.54
C ARG A 135 -14.10 -2.68 -17.18
N ASP A 136 -14.00 -1.58 -17.93
CA ASP A 136 -13.09 -0.47 -17.71
C ASP A 136 -13.32 0.26 -16.38
N ILE A 137 -14.56 0.23 -15.85
CA ILE A 137 -14.93 0.86 -14.57
C ILE A 137 -14.96 -0.15 -13.43
N TRP A 138 -15.51 -1.33 -13.66
CA TRP A 138 -15.78 -2.30 -12.59
C TRP A 138 -14.73 -3.39 -12.45
N LEU A 139 -14.13 -3.85 -13.56
CA LEU A 139 -13.18 -4.97 -13.55
C LEU A 139 -11.73 -4.53 -13.66
N ASN A 140 -11.47 -3.24 -13.85
CA ASN A 140 -10.14 -2.68 -13.83
C ASN A 140 -9.57 -2.72 -12.40
N ARG A 141 -9.23 -3.92 -11.93
CA ARG A 141 -8.21 -4.08 -10.90
C ARG A 141 -6.93 -3.66 -11.59
N ASN A 142 -6.41 -2.48 -11.25
CA ASN A 142 -5.05 -2.12 -11.60
C ASN A 142 -4.11 -3.20 -11.01
N THR A 143 -3.84 -4.25 -11.79
CA THR A 143 -2.60 -5.00 -11.72
C THR A 143 -1.42 -4.10 -12.12
N ILE A 144 -1.73 -2.90 -12.63
CA ILE A 144 -0.85 -1.80 -12.98
C ILE A 144 -0.63 -0.86 -11.78
N ASP A 145 -0.37 -1.38 -10.58
CA ASP A 145 0.17 -0.55 -9.48
C ASP A 145 1.34 -1.20 -8.73
N LYS A 146 1.92 -2.27 -9.30
CA LYS A 146 3.28 -2.69 -8.95
C LYS A 146 4.35 -2.08 -9.85
N THR A 147 3.99 -1.40 -10.94
CA THR A 147 4.95 -0.95 -11.97
C THR A 147 4.91 0.55 -12.26
N LYS A 148 4.06 1.32 -11.57
CA LYS A 148 4.08 2.79 -11.63
C LYS A 148 4.50 3.43 -10.31
N ASN A 149 5.41 2.77 -9.60
CA ASN A 149 6.41 3.51 -8.82
C ASN A 149 7.43 4.13 -9.80
N LYS A 150 6.95 4.97 -10.71
CA LYS A 150 7.84 5.88 -11.44
C LYS A 150 8.23 6.89 -10.40
N LEU A 151 9.37 6.63 -9.75
CA LEU A 151 9.98 7.53 -8.77
C LEU A 151 9.71 8.96 -9.22
N ARG A 152 9.15 9.79 -8.33
CA ARG A 152 9.24 11.25 -8.42
C ARG A 152 10.70 11.67 -8.27
N ILE A 153 11.59 11.16 -9.13
CA ILE A 153 13.01 11.49 -9.20
C ILE A 153 13.15 12.98 -9.50
N GLY A 154 12.20 13.58 -10.23
CA GLY A 154 12.16 15.02 -10.50
C GLY A 154 12.13 15.91 -9.26
N LYS A 155 11.67 15.43 -8.10
CA LYS A 155 11.70 16.21 -6.85
C LYS A 155 13.06 16.16 -6.14
N PHE A 156 13.88 15.16 -6.43
CA PHE A 156 15.22 15.01 -5.87
C PHE A 156 16.32 15.55 -6.79
N ILE A 157 16.03 15.84 -8.07
CA ILE A 157 16.99 16.49 -8.99
C ILE A 157 17.58 17.80 -8.42
N PRO A 158 16.81 18.76 -7.86
CA PRO A 158 17.41 19.97 -7.31
C PRO A 158 18.25 19.68 -6.05
N PHE A 159 17.88 18.66 -5.27
CA PHE A 159 18.61 18.24 -4.07
C PHE A 159 19.91 17.50 -4.42
N LEU A 160 19.89 16.65 -5.44
CA LEU A 160 21.05 15.91 -5.96
C LEU A 160 22.05 16.86 -6.64
N MET A 161 21.56 17.83 -7.41
CA MET A 161 22.40 18.88 -8.01
C MET A 161 23.04 19.78 -6.95
N LEU A 162 22.30 20.13 -5.89
CA LEU A 162 22.83 20.90 -4.76
C LEU A 162 23.90 20.12 -4.00
N ILE A 163 23.69 18.82 -3.76
CA ILE A 163 24.70 17.95 -3.13
C ILE A 163 25.95 17.84 -4.00
N LEU A 164 25.81 17.64 -5.31
CA LEU A 164 26.94 17.58 -6.24
C LEU A 164 27.75 18.88 -6.26
N LEU A 165 27.09 20.05 -6.24
CA LEU A 165 27.74 21.36 -6.13
C LEU A 165 28.46 21.58 -4.80
N LEU A 166 27.94 21.04 -3.69
CA LEU A 166 28.60 21.14 -2.38
C LEU A 166 29.81 20.19 -2.27
N THR A 167 29.78 19.04 -2.95
CA THR A 167 30.89 18.09 -2.93
C THR A 167 32.14 18.57 -3.67
N SER A 168 32.00 19.44 -4.69
CA SER A 168 33.18 20.02 -5.36
C SER A 168 33.99 20.96 -4.45
N CYS A 169 33.37 21.52 -3.41
CA CYS A 169 34.06 22.38 -2.43
C CYS A 169 34.77 21.59 -1.33
N LEU A 170 34.39 20.33 -1.09
CA LEU A 170 35.01 19.45 -0.08
C LEU A 170 35.90 18.35 -0.70
N GLY A 171 35.95 18.24 -2.04
CA GLY A 171 36.62 17.16 -2.75
C GLY A 171 38.13 17.07 -2.44
N GLU A 172 38.80 18.20 -2.28
CA GLU A 172 40.23 18.23 -1.91
C GLU A 172 40.47 17.73 -0.47
N VAL A 173 39.51 17.94 0.43
CA VAL A 173 39.61 17.49 1.83
C VAL A 173 39.34 15.97 1.95
N ILE A 174 38.37 15.45 1.20
CA ILE A 174 38.04 14.01 1.23
C ILE A 174 39.14 13.18 0.57
N THR A 175 39.73 13.69 -0.53
CA THR A 175 40.85 13.01 -1.20
C THR A 175 42.13 13.01 -0.36
N THR A 176 42.42 14.10 0.36
CA THR A 176 43.57 14.18 1.27
C THR A 176 43.38 13.35 2.54
N ILE A 177 42.21 13.37 3.16
CA ILE A 177 41.93 12.51 4.34
C ILE A 177 41.88 11.04 3.93
N GLY A 178 41.30 10.73 2.77
CA GLY A 178 41.26 9.39 2.22
C GLY A 178 42.65 8.82 1.94
N SER A 179 43.54 9.60 1.33
CA SER A 179 44.91 9.16 1.05
C SER A 179 45.69 8.91 2.34
N ILE A 180 45.56 9.77 3.35
CA ILE A 180 46.18 9.57 4.68
C ILE A 180 45.65 8.29 5.33
N PHE A 181 44.34 8.04 5.28
CA PHE A 181 43.73 6.84 5.86
C PHE A 181 44.20 5.56 5.16
N PHE A 182 44.23 5.52 3.83
CA PHE A 182 44.70 4.37 3.07
C PHE A 182 46.20 4.10 3.26
N SER A 183 47.02 5.15 3.38
CA SER A 183 48.44 5.00 3.75
C SER A 183 48.60 4.39 5.14
N PHE A 184 47.79 4.81 6.12
CA PHE A 184 47.84 4.27 7.48
C PHE A 184 47.40 2.80 7.53
N VAL A 185 46.33 2.44 6.83
CA VAL A 185 45.88 1.05 6.70
C VAL A 185 46.94 0.20 6.00
N GLY A 186 47.58 0.72 4.95
CA GLY A 186 48.69 0.04 4.26
C GLY A 186 49.86 -0.26 5.18
N ILE A 187 50.25 0.69 6.04
CA ILE A 187 51.33 0.50 7.03
C ILE A 187 50.94 -0.55 8.08
N LEU A 188 49.70 -0.54 8.57
CA LEU A 188 49.22 -1.54 9.54
C LEU A 188 49.15 -2.94 8.95
N VAL A 189 48.69 -3.08 7.71
CA VAL A 189 48.66 -4.37 7.00
C VAL A 189 50.09 -4.85 6.75
N PHE A 190 50.98 -3.99 6.27
CA PHE A 190 52.38 -4.35 6.02
C PHE A 190 53.12 -4.74 7.31
N GLY A 191 52.92 -3.98 8.39
CA GLY A 191 53.45 -4.32 9.73
C GLY A 191 52.88 -5.63 10.27
N GLY A 192 51.59 -5.89 10.06
CA GLY A 192 50.92 -7.15 10.41
C GLY A 192 51.47 -8.34 9.64
N VAL A 193 51.75 -8.18 8.34
CA VAL A 193 52.38 -9.21 7.50
C VAL A 193 53.81 -9.50 7.97
N ILE A 194 54.62 -8.47 8.25
CA ILE A 194 55.98 -8.65 8.79
C ILE A 194 55.94 -9.35 10.16
N ALA A 195 55.03 -8.95 11.06
CA ALA A 195 54.87 -9.58 12.36
C ALA A 195 54.44 -11.05 12.25
N SER A 196 53.54 -11.37 11.31
CA SER A 196 53.14 -12.76 11.02
C SER A 196 54.28 -13.59 10.43
N ILE A 197 55.11 -13.02 9.55
CA ILE A 197 56.31 -13.71 9.02
C ILE A 197 57.32 -13.96 10.14
N LYS A 198 57.54 -13.00 11.04
CA LYS A 198 58.43 -13.17 12.20
C LYS A 198 57.93 -14.23 13.16
N LYS A 199 56.61 -14.26 13.42
CA LYS A 199 55.95 -15.29 14.25
C LYS A 199 56.03 -16.70 13.63
N PHE A 200 56.07 -16.80 12.29
CA PHE A 200 56.29 -18.08 11.60
C PHE A 200 57.74 -18.55 11.68
N LYS A 201 58.70 -17.61 11.70
CA LYS A 201 60.12 -17.90 11.91
C LYS A 201 60.42 -18.34 13.35
N ASP A 202 59.88 -17.64 14.35
CA ASP A 202 60.05 -17.99 15.77
C ASP A 202 59.40 -19.34 16.13
N LYS A 203 58.37 -19.79 15.40
CA LYS A 203 57.72 -21.10 15.61
C LYS A 203 58.49 -22.28 15.03
N ASN A 204 59.43 -22.05 14.10
CA ASN A 204 60.22 -23.10 13.48
C ASN A 204 61.54 -23.37 14.22
N ASP A 205 61.96 -22.46 15.11
CA ASP A 205 63.24 -22.56 15.86
C ASP A 205 63.06 -23.01 17.32
N GLY A 206 61.85 -23.44 17.72
CA GLY A 206 61.52 -23.76 19.12
C GLY A 206 60.91 -25.15 19.32
N ASN A 207 61.62 -26.22 18.97
CA ASN A 207 61.29 -27.58 19.39
C ASN A 207 62.45 -28.18 20.19
N SER A 208 62.40 -28.06 21.53
CA SER A 208 63.11 -28.94 22.47
C SER A 208 62.57 -28.80 23.90
N ASP A 209 61.88 -29.86 24.32
CA ASP A 209 61.90 -30.52 25.63
C ASP A 209 61.37 -29.90 26.94
N SER A 210 60.60 -30.79 27.61
CA SER A 210 60.49 -31.04 29.06
C SER A 210 59.68 -30.04 29.90
N SER A 211 58.95 -30.38 30.96
CA SER A 211 58.49 -31.62 31.61
C SER A 211 57.59 -31.19 32.79
N CYS A 212 56.72 -32.13 33.21
CA CYS A 212 56.19 -32.41 34.55
C CYS A 212 55.23 -31.47 35.33
N GLY A 213 54.27 -32.15 35.98
CA GLY A 213 53.43 -31.69 37.10
C GLY A 213 51.96 -31.63 36.71
N GLY A 214 51.06 -32.56 37.03
CA GLY A 214 51.00 -33.51 38.14
C GLY A 214 49.68 -33.28 38.90
N SER A 215 48.86 -34.35 38.97
CA SER A 215 47.85 -34.62 40.02
C SER A 215 46.41 -34.08 39.89
N SER A 216 45.53 -34.99 39.45
CA SER A 216 44.32 -35.48 40.12
C SER A 216 43.26 -34.51 40.69
N CYS A 217 42.02 -34.64 40.20
CA CYS A 217 40.91 -35.17 40.99
C CYS A 217 39.70 -35.57 40.11
N SER A 218 39.08 -36.68 40.50
CA SER A 218 37.93 -37.31 39.85
C SER A 218 36.60 -36.76 40.38
N GLY A 219 35.58 -36.79 39.53
CA GLY A 219 34.16 -36.66 39.90
C GLY A 219 33.37 -36.23 38.67
N GLY A 220 32.41 -36.99 38.10
CA GLY A 220 31.67 -38.12 38.62
C GLY A 220 30.18 -37.84 38.40
N GLY A 221 29.64 -38.34 37.28
CA GLY A 221 28.25 -38.80 37.15
C GLY A 221 27.11 -37.77 37.04
N GLY A 222 26.01 -38.21 36.40
CA GLY A 222 24.68 -37.72 36.74
C GLY A 222 23.75 -37.44 35.56
N CYS A 223 23.09 -38.49 35.09
CA CYS A 223 21.88 -38.44 34.25
C CYS A 223 20.61 -38.10 35.07
N GLY A 224 19.58 -37.60 34.38
CA GLY A 224 18.20 -37.43 34.87
C GLY A 224 17.53 -36.28 34.09
N GLY A 225 16.39 -36.40 33.41
CA GLY A 225 15.31 -37.37 33.50
C GLY A 225 14.04 -36.67 34.00
N GLY A 226 13.05 -36.47 33.12
CA GLY A 226 11.63 -36.55 33.51
C GLY A 226 10.79 -35.26 33.58
N CYS A 227 9.66 -35.34 32.85
CA CYS A 227 8.29 -34.97 33.24
C CYS A 227 7.78 -33.52 33.10
N GLY A 228 6.78 -33.36 32.22
CA GLY A 228 5.38 -33.26 32.67
C GLY A 228 4.67 -31.89 32.59
N GLY A 229 3.41 -31.92 32.10
CA GLY A 229 2.37 -30.90 32.34
C GLY A 229 1.87 -30.22 31.05
N CYS A 230 0.76 -30.64 30.44
CA CYS A 230 -0.66 -30.40 30.78
C CYS A 230 -1.19 -29.00 30.42
N GLY A 231 -2.13 -28.98 29.45
CA GLY A 231 -3.48 -28.45 29.64
C GLY A 231 -3.76 -26.97 29.32
N GLY A 232 -4.84 -26.72 28.57
CA GLY A 232 -5.56 -25.44 28.62
C GLY A 232 -6.33 -25.05 27.36
N CYS A 233 -7.59 -25.49 27.25
CA CYS A 233 -8.62 -24.85 26.43
C CYS A 233 -9.10 -23.55 27.10
N GLY A 234 -9.61 -22.60 26.33
CA GLY A 234 -10.51 -21.57 26.85
C GLY A 234 -10.77 -20.41 25.88
N GLY A 235 -12.04 -20.25 25.51
CA GLY A 235 -12.65 -18.96 25.15
C GLY A 235 -12.80 -18.66 23.67
#